data_AF-A0A358U857-F1
#
_entry.id   AF-A0A358U857-F1
#
_cell.length_a   1.000
_cell.length_b   1.000
_cell.length_c   1.000
_cell.angle_alpha   90.00
_cell.angle_beta   90.00
_cell.angle_gamma   90.00
#
_symmetry.space_group_name_H-M   'P 1'
#
loop_
_entity.id
_entity.type
_entity.pdbx_description
1 polymer ?
#
loop_
_entity_poly.entity_id
_entity_poly.type
_entity_poly.pdbx_seq_one_letter_code
_entity_poly.pdbx_strand_id
1 'polypeptide(L)'
;MALLTRTILTSLILTYENNSSYLQIDPQGCALFRENNPEPVYRIQEPLLLAHGIMTDSKTTHLVLLKTNGDLCYTLISGTGTPQTTIIAKLDVRGTRYRRLFLFPQGKIIHIFYASTHQSIPGLWRIHHRVWNGTSWQSTHMGEVVHPREPLYHVNLDSQGNLHFLTITFQGRYSLLFTNRFNGTFHIWGSPTETLRISGEVIDMTTLMTSDNGHHLYWVVKTSSGQYELRSAQQMDAHELASAWHPSPAPIKTFNTPIKNIGALEINGILWLLAYTGEENLMQNDGSGWKLVSSHTPFRQLVQWVHKGRRNFHQTYWLEDQRVRHAPAFHHELGFSIHQQTPSPTPYKTVPAQTFQPVPPPVPAFYPEQLPSHCDPLSAASVMENICKAIPSKITPLESNTPNLDVVTKNPVADSEDISVTSTTFEVLELIQASETTEGLEAPEALEVPDPLIVPESLVVLETPQVSEKPTEKVLQPLPVKENEELQSLIKTVAHLEQENSLLSLAVQDMLSKFDQIIGVISENALQVRQEADLLPFDELEPVKEAMSHLEKETQSLSQVLQVMLVKQEERDTSLEKLETQICQLQSEKDDVKNKGGFWNKWLT
;
A
#
# COMPACT_ATOMS: atom_id res chain seq x y z
N MET A 1 16.16 -12.41 -30.05
CA MET A 1 15.61 -12.77 -28.74
C MET A 1 15.94 -11.65 -27.77
N ALA A 2 14.95 -10.97 -27.20
CA ALA A 2 15.19 -9.96 -26.18
C ALA A 2 15.79 -10.64 -24.94
N LEU A 3 16.96 -10.18 -24.49
CA LEU A 3 17.54 -10.62 -23.22
C LEU A 3 16.58 -10.19 -22.11
N LEU A 4 15.72 -11.10 -21.66
CA LEU A 4 14.96 -10.94 -20.43
C LEU A 4 15.96 -10.61 -19.32
N THR A 5 15.93 -9.38 -18.85
CA THR A 5 16.75 -8.95 -17.71
C THR A 5 16.41 -9.89 -16.57
N ARG A 6 17.37 -10.72 -16.15
CA ARG A 6 17.15 -11.72 -15.09
C ARG A 6 16.62 -10.99 -13.85
N THR A 7 15.35 -11.20 -13.52
CA THR A 7 14.80 -10.79 -12.23
C THR A 7 15.55 -11.58 -11.17
N ILE A 8 16.20 -10.86 -10.25
CA ILE A 8 16.84 -11.48 -9.10
C ILE A 8 15.70 -11.90 -8.18
N LEU A 9 15.49 -13.21 -8.07
CA LEU A 9 14.59 -13.80 -7.10
C LEU A 9 15.37 -13.94 -5.78
N THR A 10 14.76 -13.49 -4.70
CA THR A 10 15.37 -13.44 -3.37
C THR A 10 14.59 -14.39 -2.47
N SER A 11 15.27 -15.35 -1.83
CA SER A 11 14.64 -16.24 -0.83
C SER A 11 14.13 -15.45 0.37
N LEU A 12 13.12 -16.00 1.07
CA LEU A 12 12.57 -15.38 2.28
C LEU A 12 12.85 -16.23 3.52
N ILE A 13 13.19 -15.53 4.61
CA ILE A 13 13.10 -16.05 5.97
C ILE A 13 11.78 -15.55 6.54
N LEU A 14 10.92 -16.49 6.94
CA LEU A 14 9.63 -16.22 7.55
C LEU A 14 9.73 -16.54 9.03
N THR A 15 9.31 -15.61 9.89
CA THR A 15 9.32 -15.82 11.33
C THR A 15 7.99 -15.40 11.95
N TYR A 16 7.50 -16.22 12.88
CA TYR A 16 6.34 -15.94 13.71
C TYR A 16 6.66 -16.32 15.15
N GLU A 17 6.75 -15.32 16.02
CA GLU A 17 7.28 -15.50 17.39
C GLU A 17 8.60 -16.29 17.36
N ASN A 18 8.63 -17.47 17.98
CA ASN A 18 9.81 -18.35 18.06
C ASN A 18 9.89 -19.39 16.94
N ASN A 19 8.98 -19.35 15.96
CA ASN A 19 8.96 -20.32 14.85
C ASN A 19 9.54 -19.69 13.59
N SER A 20 10.26 -20.50 12.82
CA SER A 20 10.83 -20.09 11.55
C SER A 20 10.44 -20.99 10.39
N SER A 21 10.42 -20.43 9.18
CA SER A 21 10.30 -21.17 7.93
C SER A 21 11.12 -20.47 6.85
N TYR A 22 11.59 -21.23 5.87
CA TYR A 22 12.39 -20.72 4.77
C TYR A 22 11.70 -20.97 3.45
N LEU A 23 11.44 -19.90 2.70
CA LEU A 23 10.93 -19.98 1.35
C LEU A 23 12.10 -19.80 0.39
N GLN A 24 12.62 -20.93 -0.10
CA GLN A 24 13.60 -20.94 -1.16
C GLN A 24 12.91 -20.56 -2.47
N ILE A 25 13.45 -19.57 -3.19
CA ILE A 25 12.93 -19.14 -4.48
C ILE A 25 14.07 -19.19 -5.49
N ASP A 26 13.84 -19.85 -6.60
CA ASP A 26 14.79 -19.99 -7.69
C ASP A 26 14.08 -19.82 -9.05
N PRO A 27 14.82 -19.74 -10.16
CA PRO A 27 14.21 -19.60 -11.49
C PRO A 27 13.28 -20.75 -11.89
N GLN A 28 13.34 -21.90 -11.22
CA GLN A 28 12.54 -23.09 -11.50
C GLN A 28 11.26 -23.17 -10.65
N GLY A 29 11.17 -22.41 -9.56
CA GLY A 29 10.00 -22.34 -8.71
C GLY A 29 10.30 -21.90 -7.28
N CYS A 30 9.57 -22.48 -6.33
CA CYS A 30 9.79 -22.21 -4.91
C CYS A 30 9.52 -23.45 -4.06
N ALA A 31 10.21 -23.53 -2.93
CA ALA A 31 10.03 -24.58 -1.93
C ALA A 31 10.01 -23.98 -0.51
N LEU A 32 8.99 -24.34 0.27
CA LEU A 32 8.86 -23.91 1.67
C LEU A 32 9.37 -25.00 2.59
N PHE A 33 10.35 -24.68 3.42
CA PHE A 33 10.92 -25.54 4.45
C PHE A 33 10.50 -25.04 5.83
N ARG A 34 10.11 -25.96 6.71
CA ARG A 34 9.89 -25.65 8.12
C ARG A 34 11.17 -25.86 8.91
N GLU A 35 11.23 -25.24 10.07
CA GLU A 35 12.33 -25.43 11.02
C GLU A 35 12.59 -26.94 11.26
N ASN A 36 13.87 -27.32 11.15
CA ASN A 36 14.36 -28.70 11.33
C ASN A 36 13.81 -29.76 10.35
N ASN A 37 13.10 -29.37 9.28
CA ASN A 37 12.66 -30.32 8.27
C ASN A 37 13.49 -30.17 6.98
N PRO A 38 14.30 -31.19 6.59
CA PRO A 38 15.05 -31.13 5.34
C PRO A 38 14.14 -31.26 4.10
N GLU A 39 12.93 -31.81 4.24
CA GLU A 39 11.96 -31.93 3.16
C GLU A 39 11.03 -30.70 3.12
N PRO A 40 10.76 -30.15 1.92
CA PRO A 40 9.86 -29.02 1.83
C PRO A 40 8.42 -29.45 2.07
N VAL A 41 7.71 -28.71 2.91
CA VAL A 41 6.28 -28.91 3.17
C VAL A 41 5.40 -28.44 2.00
N TYR A 42 5.98 -27.66 1.10
CA TYR A 42 5.34 -27.18 -0.11
C TYR A 42 6.36 -26.95 -1.20
N ARG A 43 6.00 -27.29 -2.45
CA ARG A 43 6.85 -27.07 -3.61
C ARG A 43 6.00 -26.71 -4.83
N ILE A 44 6.43 -25.69 -5.57
CA ILE A 44 6.02 -25.43 -6.94
C ILE A 44 7.24 -25.59 -7.83
N GLN A 45 7.08 -26.32 -8.94
CA GLN A 45 8.10 -26.51 -9.98
C GLN A 45 7.68 -25.79 -11.27
N GLU A 46 7.41 -24.50 -11.15
CA GLU A 46 7.03 -23.64 -12.26
C GLU A 46 7.83 -22.32 -12.16
N PRO A 47 8.32 -21.77 -13.29
CA PRO A 47 9.10 -20.54 -13.26
C PRO A 47 8.29 -19.34 -12.75
N LEU A 48 8.89 -18.60 -11.80
CA LEU A 48 8.29 -17.46 -11.12
C LEU A 48 8.94 -16.14 -11.54
N LEU A 49 8.15 -15.07 -11.52
CA LEU A 49 8.61 -13.68 -11.63
C LEU A 49 8.79 -13.04 -10.26
N LEU A 50 7.86 -13.30 -9.34
CA LEU A 50 7.88 -12.81 -7.97
C LEU A 50 7.27 -13.86 -7.06
N ALA A 51 7.74 -13.91 -5.82
CA ALA A 51 7.15 -14.71 -4.76
C ALA A 51 7.34 -13.97 -3.44
N HIS A 52 6.34 -14.05 -2.58
CA HIS A 52 6.39 -13.51 -1.24
C HIS A 52 5.56 -14.39 -0.30
N GLY A 53 5.88 -14.37 0.98
CA GLY A 53 5.26 -15.24 1.95
C GLY A 53 5.27 -14.65 3.35
N ILE A 54 4.37 -15.14 4.19
CA ILE A 54 4.25 -14.75 5.59
C ILE A 54 3.65 -15.85 6.43
N MET A 55 4.17 -16.01 7.65
CA MET A 55 3.56 -16.84 8.69
C MET A 55 2.54 -16.02 9.49
N THR A 56 1.31 -16.51 9.60
CA THR A 56 0.27 -15.89 10.44
C THR A 56 0.19 -16.52 11.82
N ASP A 57 0.63 -17.77 11.93
CA ASP A 57 0.86 -18.51 13.16
C ASP A 57 1.99 -19.54 12.94
N SER A 58 2.27 -20.38 13.94
CA SER A 58 3.33 -21.41 13.89
C SER A 58 3.15 -22.49 12.81
N LYS A 59 1.94 -22.66 12.28
CA LYS A 59 1.53 -23.73 11.36
C LYS A 59 0.95 -23.22 10.04
N THR A 60 0.61 -21.95 9.95
CA THR A 60 -0.07 -21.36 8.80
C THR A 60 0.85 -20.41 8.06
N THR A 61 1.07 -20.67 6.78
CA THR A 61 1.85 -19.82 5.88
C THR A 61 0.99 -19.40 4.70
N HIS A 62 0.98 -18.11 4.42
CA HIS A 62 0.33 -17.51 3.27
C HIS A 62 1.41 -17.17 2.25
N LEU A 63 1.19 -17.53 0.99
CA LEU A 63 2.09 -17.19 -0.12
C LEU A 63 1.33 -16.44 -1.19
N VAL A 64 2.01 -15.51 -1.85
CA VAL A 64 1.57 -14.89 -3.09
C VAL A 64 2.67 -15.05 -4.13
N LEU A 65 2.30 -15.51 -5.31
CA LEU A 65 3.22 -15.93 -6.36
C LEU A 65 2.78 -15.33 -7.68
N LEU A 66 3.68 -14.70 -8.41
CA LEU A 66 3.47 -14.28 -9.79
C LEU A 66 4.25 -15.21 -10.70
N LYS A 67 3.55 -16.04 -11.46
CA LYS A 67 4.15 -16.99 -12.42
C LYS A 67 4.58 -16.26 -13.69
N THR A 68 5.52 -16.86 -14.42
CA THR A 68 5.99 -16.35 -15.72
C THR A 68 4.95 -16.36 -16.83
N ASN A 69 3.82 -17.04 -16.64
CA ASN A 69 2.67 -17.02 -17.56
C ASN A 69 1.66 -15.88 -17.24
N GLY A 70 1.94 -15.06 -16.24
CA GLY A 70 1.10 -13.96 -15.78
C GLY A 70 0.08 -14.30 -14.70
N ASP A 71 -0.04 -15.56 -14.28
CA ASP A 71 -0.97 -15.93 -13.22
C ASP A 71 -0.43 -15.44 -11.87
N LEU A 72 -1.18 -14.54 -11.22
CA LEU A 72 -0.99 -14.15 -9.84
C LEU A 72 -1.80 -15.09 -8.95
N CYS A 73 -1.13 -15.93 -8.19
CA CYS A 73 -1.74 -16.92 -7.32
C CYS A 73 -1.56 -16.57 -5.85
N TYR A 74 -2.54 -16.91 -5.04
CA TYR A 74 -2.44 -16.94 -3.58
C TYR A 74 -2.55 -18.38 -3.09
N THR A 75 -1.67 -18.76 -2.17
CA THR A 75 -1.64 -20.11 -1.60
C THR A 75 -1.72 -20.04 -0.09
N LEU A 76 -2.65 -20.79 0.50
CA LEU A 76 -2.73 -21.03 1.94
C LEU A 76 -2.17 -22.42 2.28
N ILE A 77 -1.14 -22.46 3.11
CA ILE A 77 -0.50 -23.70 3.57
C ILE A 77 -0.78 -23.84 5.06
N SER A 78 -1.73 -24.71 5.40
CA SER A 78 -2.09 -25.03 6.79
C SER A 78 -1.36 -26.30 7.22
N GLY A 79 -0.81 -26.34 8.43
CA GLY A 79 0.07 -27.43 8.88
C GLY A 79 -0.51 -28.85 8.89
N THR A 80 -1.83 -29.01 8.79
CA THR A 80 -2.53 -30.31 8.73
C THR A 80 -3.29 -30.53 7.43
N GLY A 81 -3.29 -29.55 6.52
CA GLY A 81 -4.14 -29.55 5.33
C GLY A 81 -3.34 -29.57 4.04
N THR A 82 -3.99 -29.98 2.95
CA THR A 82 -3.46 -29.80 1.60
C THR A 82 -3.37 -28.31 1.30
N PRO A 83 -2.23 -27.80 0.78
CA PRO A 83 -2.10 -26.43 0.31
C PRO A 83 -3.24 -26.05 -0.64
N GLN A 84 -3.86 -24.89 -0.41
CA GLN A 84 -4.95 -24.38 -1.23
C GLN A 84 -4.46 -23.22 -2.07
N THR A 85 -4.41 -23.39 -3.40
CA THR A 85 -3.97 -22.36 -4.34
C THR A 85 -5.15 -21.80 -5.12
N THR A 86 -5.26 -20.47 -5.20
CA THR A 86 -6.28 -19.77 -5.98
C THR A 86 -5.62 -18.76 -6.91
N ILE A 87 -6.03 -18.74 -8.18
CA ILE A 87 -5.61 -17.71 -9.14
C ILE A 87 -6.45 -16.45 -8.85
N ILE A 88 -5.77 -15.34 -8.56
CA ILE A 88 -6.39 -14.06 -8.21
C ILE A 88 -6.52 -13.18 -9.45
N ALA A 89 -5.51 -13.21 -10.33
CA ALA A 89 -5.43 -12.34 -11.49
C ALA A 89 -4.59 -12.95 -12.60
N LYS A 90 -4.82 -12.48 -13.83
CA LYS A 90 -3.93 -12.69 -14.96
C LYS A 90 -3.32 -11.36 -15.38
N LEU A 91 -2.03 -11.21 -15.18
CA LEU A 91 -1.25 -9.98 -15.41
C LEU A 91 -0.50 -10.06 -16.74
N ASP A 92 -0.36 -8.93 -17.44
CA ASP A 92 0.41 -8.87 -18.69
C ASP A 92 1.92 -8.86 -18.41
N VAL A 93 2.56 -10.02 -18.55
CA VAL A 93 4.01 -10.18 -18.38
C VAL A 93 4.81 -9.96 -19.66
N ARG A 94 4.14 -9.72 -20.81
CA ARG A 94 4.83 -9.50 -22.09
C ARG A 94 5.27 -8.05 -22.24
N GLY A 95 4.39 -7.10 -21.93
CA GLY A 95 4.68 -5.66 -22.00
C GLY A 95 5.10 -5.03 -20.67
N THR A 96 4.87 -5.72 -19.56
CA THR A 96 5.04 -5.14 -18.21
C THR A 96 6.04 -5.92 -17.37
N ARG A 97 6.83 -5.20 -16.58
CA ARG A 97 7.74 -5.74 -15.56
C ARG A 97 7.13 -5.52 -14.19
N TYR A 98 7.24 -6.52 -13.32
CA TYR A 98 6.70 -6.48 -11.96
C TYR A 98 7.83 -6.51 -10.92
N ARG A 99 7.66 -5.77 -9.81
CA ARG A 99 8.60 -5.73 -8.67
C ARG A 99 7.88 -5.53 -7.34
N ARG A 100 8.62 -5.81 -6.25
CA ARG A 100 8.25 -5.61 -4.84
C ARG A 100 6.86 -6.16 -4.49
N LEU A 101 6.75 -7.47 -4.35
CA LEU A 101 5.49 -8.10 -3.95
C LEU A 101 5.41 -8.11 -2.40
N PHE A 102 4.33 -7.56 -1.84
CA PHE A 102 4.04 -7.61 -0.40
C PHE A 102 2.71 -8.28 -0.10
N LEU A 103 2.60 -8.95 1.04
CA LEU A 103 1.41 -9.68 1.48
C LEU A 103 1.09 -9.38 2.96
N PHE A 104 -0.14 -8.96 3.24
CA PHE A 104 -0.64 -8.70 4.60
C PHE A 104 -1.98 -9.40 4.82
N PRO A 105 -1.99 -10.61 5.41
CA PRO A 105 -3.20 -11.27 5.86
C PRO A 105 -3.62 -10.74 7.23
N GLN A 106 -4.84 -10.19 7.31
CA GLN A 106 -5.44 -9.63 8.52
C GLN A 106 -6.83 -10.25 8.75
N GLY A 107 -6.87 -11.27 9.61
CA GLY A 107 -8.09 -12.05 9.83
C GLY A 107 -8.54 -12.74 8.53
N LYS A 108 -9.71 -12.34 8.01
CA LYS A 108 -10.26 -12.85 6.75
C LYS A 108 -9.88 -12.01 5.53
N ILE A 109 -9.20 -10.88 5.74
CA ILE A 109 -8.86 -9.92 4.71
C ILE A 109 -7.43 -10.17 4.26
N ILE A 110 -7.18 -10.07 2.96
CA ILE A 110 -5.85 -10.28 2.39
C ILE A 110 -5.49 -9.07 1.55
N HIS A 111 -4.40 -8.40 1.88
CA HIS A 111 -3.84 -7.31 1.10
C HIS A 111 -2.61 -7.77 0.33
N ILE A 112 -2.56 -7.46 -0.95
CA ILE A 112 -1.43 -7.75 -1.84
C ILE A 112 -1.02 -6.45 -2.50
N PHE A 113 0.26 -6.11 -2.41
CA PHE A 113 0.83 -4.96 -3.10
C PHE A 113 1.87 -5.41 -4.10
N TYR A 114 1.88 -4.79 -5.28
CA TYR A 114 2.95 -4.96 -6.25
C TYR A 114 3.11 -3.71 -7.10
N ALA A 115 4.31 -3.50 -7.60
CA ALA A 115 4.60 -2.46 -8.57
C ALA A 115 4.69 -3.05 -9.98
N SER A 116 4.25 -2.26 -10.97
CA SER A 116 4.34 -2.60 -12.37
C SER A 116 4.95 -1.45 -13.18
N THR A 117 5.73 -1.74 -14.21
CA THR A 117 6.26 -0.72 -15.14
C THR A 117 6.22 -1.25 -16.55
N HIS A 118 5.80 -0.41 -17.50
CA HIS A 118 5.79 -0.79 -18.91
C HIS A 118 7.22 -0.82 -19.45
N GLN A 119 7.56 -1.80 -20.28
CA GLN A 119 8.93 -1.95 -20.80
C GLN A 119 9.42 -0.75 -21.61
N SER A 120 8.52 0.03 -22.22
CA SER A 120 8.89 1.27 -22.93
C SER A 120 9.14 2.47 -22.01
N ILE A 121 8.73 2.42 -20.73
CA ILE A 121 8.91 3.51 -19.76
C ILE A 121 9.42 2.93 -18.43
N PRO A 122 10.62 2.29 -18.42
CA PRO A 122 11.07 1.44 -17.31
C PRO A 122 11.34 2.17 -15.98
N GLY A 123 11.29 3.51 -15.97
CA GLY A 123 11.48 4.33 -14.76
C GLY A 123 10.18 4.80 -14.10
N LEU A 124 9.02 4.58 -14.73
CA LEU A 124 7.71 4.92 -14.17
C LEU A 124 7.04 3.66 -13.62
N TRP A 125 6.96 3.56 -12.31
CA TRP A 125 6.35 2.44 -11.60
C TRP A 125 4.94 2.80 -11.13
N ARG A 126 3.96 1.96 -11.45
CA ARG A 126 2.59 2.06 -10.94
C ARG A 126 2.42 1.08 -9.79
N ILE A 127 1.95 1.58 -8.66
CA ILE A 127 1.75 0.76 -7.47
C ILE A 127 0.29 0.31 -7.40
N HIS A 128 0.08 -0.99 -7.24
CA HIS A 128 -1.24 -1.60 -7.16
C HIS A 128 -1.45 -2.21 -5.78
N HIS A 129 -2.65 -2.02 -5.24
CA HIS A 129 -3.15 -2.71 -4.06
C HIS A 129 -4.33 -3.59 -4.47
N ARG A 130 -4.25 -4.88 -4.18
CA ARG A 130 -5.37 -5.82 -4.30
C ARG A 130 -5.81 -6.27 -2.93
N VAL A 131 -7.10 -6.16 -2.64
CA VAL A 131 -7.68 -6.56 -1.36
C VAL A 131 -8.75 -7.62 -1.56
N TRP A 132 -8.69 -8.68 -0.77
CA TRP A 132 -9.80 -9.61 -0.59
C TRP A 132 -10.56 -9.20 0.66
N ASN A 133 -11.82 -8.80 0.51
CA ASN A 133 -12.67 -8.37 1.63
C ASN A 133 -13.48 -9.51 2.27
N GLY A 134 -13.22 -10.76 1.88
CA GLY A 134 -14.01 -11.92 2.29
C GLY A 134 -15.00 -12.44 1.24
N THR A 135 -15.34 -11.64 0.23
CA THR A 135 -16.30 -11.99 -0.83
C THR A 135 -15.73 -11.83 -2.24
N SER A 136 -14.97 -10.76 -2.49
CA SER A 136 -14.40 -10.46 -3.80
C SER A 136 -13.02 -9.83 -3.69
N TRP A 137 -12.26 -9.96 -4.77
CA TRP A 137 -11.00 -9.25 -4.95
C TRP A 137 -11.29 -7.88 -5.56
N GLN A 138 -10.85 -6.82 -4.87
CA GLN A 138 -10.86 -5.45 -5.37
C GLN A 138 -9.43 -5.01 -5.69
N SER A 139 -9.29 -4.08 -6.62
CA SER A 139 -8.00 -3.56 -7.04
C SER A 139 -8.04 -2.04 -7.05
N THR A 140 -7.04 -1.41 -6.45
CA THR A 140 -6.89 0.04 -6.37
C THR A 140 -5.52 0.44 -6.89
N HIS A 141 -5.47 1.47 -7.71
CA HIS A 141 -4.21 2.11 -8.11
C HIS A 141 -3.79 3.10 -7.02
N MET A 142 -2.61 2.89 -6.44
CA MET A 142 -2.15 3.64 -5.28
C MET A 142 -1.36 4.91 -5.65
N GLY A 143 -0.91 5.01 -6.89
CA GLY A 143 -0.10 6.11 -7.38
C GLY A 143 1.13 5.64 -8.16
N GLU A 144 1.96 6.60 -8.55
CA GLU A 144 3.12 6.39 -9.40
C GLU A 144 4.42 6.81 -8.69
N VAL A 145 5.50 6.06 -8.96
CA VAL A 145 6.85 6.32 -8.47
C VAL A 145 7.80 6.42 -9.65
N VAL A 146 8.53 7.53 -9.74
CA VAL A 146 9.58 7.72 -10.75
C VAL A 146 10.92 7.35 -10.13
N HIS A 147 11.47 6.20 -10.52
CA HIS A 147 12.80 5.77 -10.12
C HIS A 147 13.38 4.76 -11.14
N PRO A 148 14.64 4.93 -11.60
CA PRO A 148 15.18 4.20 -12.75
C PRO A 148 15.41 2.70 -12.50
N ARG A 149 15.50 2.26 -11.24
CA ARG A 149 15.91 0.89 -10.89
C ARG A 149 14.82 0.10 -10.21
N GLU A 150 14.27 0.66 -9.14
CA GLU A 150 13.29 -0.02 -8.29
C GLU A 150 12.18 0.92 -7.85
N PRO A 151 10.94 0.42 -7.67
CA PRO A 151 9.86 1.22 -7.12
C PRO A 151 10.13 1.50 -5.64
N LEU A 152 10.39 2.76 -5.27
CA LEU A 152 10.62 3.15 -3.89
C LEU A 152 9.29 3.33 -3.15
N TYR A 153 8.78 2.22 -2.63
CA TYR A 153 7.64 2.21 -1.72
C TYR A 153 7.75 1.12 -0.67
N HIS A 154 7.04 1.33 0.43
CA HIS A 154 6.86 0.37 1.52
C HIS A 154 5.43 0.43 2.06
N VAL A 155 5.02 -0.65 2.70
CA VAL A 155 3.74 -0.74 3.41
C VAL A 155 4.02 -1.26 4.81
N ASN A 156 3.49 -0.59 5.81
CA ASN A 156 3.59 -1.00 7.20
C ASN A 156 2.20 -1.24 7.78
N LEU A 157 2.11 -2.11 8.78
CA LEU A 157 0.87 -2.40 9.51
C LEU A 157 1.00 -1.85 10.92
N ASP A 158 0.05 -1.02 11.35
CA ASP A 158 0.00 -0.56 12.74
C ASP A 158 -0.77 -1.54 13.64
N SER A 159 -0.74 -1.27 14.95
CA SER A 159 -1.38 -2.11 15.96
C SER A 159 -2.92 -2.12 15.89
N GLN A 160 -3.53 -1.12 15.23
CA GLN A 160 -4.98 -1.06 14.96
C GLN A 160 -5.35 -1.79 13.66
N GLY A 161 -4.35 -2.25 12.91
CA GLY A 161 -4.54 -2.93 11.66
C GLY A 161 -4.84 -1.98 10.49
N ASN A 162 -4.44 -0.72 10.58
CA ASN A 162 -4.36 0.18 9.44
C ASN A 162 -3.07 -0.07 8.66
N LEU A 163 -3.12 0.11 7.34
CA LEU A 163 -1.92 0.04 6.50
C LEU A 163 -1.40 1.45 6.23
N HIS A 164 -0.11 1.63 6.43
CA HIS A 164 0.61 2.87 6.14
C HIS A 164 1.42 2.68 4.88
N PHE A 165 1.03 3.36 3.82
CA PHE A 165 1.66 3.33 2.51
C PHE A 165 2.59 4.52 2.36
N LEU A 166 3.86 4.27 2.03
CA LEU A 166 4.84 5.32 1.79
C LEU A 166 5.45 5.15 0.41
N THR A 167 5.59 6.23 -0.32
CA THR A 167 6.30 6.27 -1.61
C THR A 167 7.31 7.41 -1.62
N ILE A 168 8.46 7.18 -2.25
CA ILE A 168 9.41 8.24 -2.56
C ILE A 168 9.56 8.33 -4.06
N THR A 169 9.28 9.49 -4.64
CA THR A 169 9.45 9.75 -6.07
C THR A 169 10.47 10.85 -6.30
N PHE A 170 11.30 10.72 -7.34
CA PHE A 170 12.30 11.73 -7.67
C PHE A 170 11.74 12.77 -8.63
N GLN A 171 11.78 14.05 -8.23
CA GLN A 171 11.33 15.20 -9.00
C GLN A 171 12.47 16.22 -9.15
N GLY A 172 13.38 15.94 -10.08
CA GLY A 172 14.41 16.86 -10.53
C GLY A 172 15.55 17.07 -9.52
N ARG A 173 15.34 17.90 -8.49
CA ARG A 173 16.37 18.17 -7.45
C ARG A 173 16.02 17.58 -6.09
N TYR A 174 14.78 17.13 -5.93
CA TYR A 174 14.25 16.65 -4.68
C TYR A 174 13.63 15.27 -4.88
N SER A 175 13.73 14.45 -3.86
CA SER A 175 12.87 13.29 -3.68
C SER A 175 11.73 13.69 -2.75
N LEU A 176 10.49 13.39 -3.14
CA LEU A 176 9.30 13.70 -2.36
C LEU A 176 8.77 12.43 -1.72
N LEU A 177 8.57 12.46 -0.41
CA LEU A 177 7.88 11.42 0.35
C LEU A 177 6.38 11.72 0.33
N PHE A 178 5.61 10.75 -0.15
CA PHE A 178 4.16 10.75 0.01
C PHE A 178 3.77 9.64 0.98
N THR A 179 2.76 9.92 1.80
CA THR A 179 2.16 8.96 2.72
C THR A 179 0.66 8.84 2.47
N ASN A 180 0.13 7.63 2.59
CA ASN A 180 -1.32 7.39 2.60
C ASN A 180 -1.64 6.33 3.65
N ARG A 181 -2.84 6.40 4.25
CA ARG A 181 -3.30 5.46 5.27
C ARG A 181 -4.56 4.74 4.80
N PHE A 182 -4.54 3.42 4.86
CA PHE A 182 -5.72 2.59 4.71
C PHE A 182 -6.35 2.35 6.06
N ASN A 183 -7.60 2.76 6.24
CA ASN A 183 -8.33 2.47 7.45
C ASN A 183 -8.74 0.98 7.45
N GLY A 184 -8.20 0.22 8.42
CA GLY A 184 -8.44 -1.22 8.53
C GLY A 184 -9.89 -1.59 8.85
N THR A 185 -10.65 -0.69 9.48
CA THR A 185 -12.06 -0.88 9.85
C THR A 185 -13.00 -0.59 8.70
N PHE A 186 -12.78 0.49 7.98
CA PHE A 186 -13.65 0.95 6.89
C PHE A 186 -13.24 0.44 5.51
N HIS A 187 -12.06 -0.17 5.41
CA HIS A 187 -11.48 -0.67 4.18
C HIS A 187 -11.32 0.38 3.06
N ILE A 188 -11.03 1.61 3.45
CA ILE A 188 -10.85 2.76 2.54
C ILE A 188 -9.47 3.36 2.70
N TRP A 189 -8.93 3.85 1.59
CA TRP A 189 -7.73 4.68 1.60
C TRP A 189 -8.10 6.13 1.88
N GLY A 190 -7.23 6.83 2.61
CA GLY A 190 -7.24 8.28 2.64
C GLY A 190 -6.68 8.90 1.36
N SER A 191 -6.56 10.22 1.40
CA SER A 191 -5.86 10.97 0.36
C SER A 191 -4.34 10.91 0.60
N PRO A 192 -3.53 10.64 -0.44
CA PRO A 192 -2.08 10.76 -0.34
C PRO A 192 -1.66 12.19 0.04
N THR A 193 -0.71 12.32 0.96
CA THR A 193 -0.16 13.61 1.42
C THR A 193 1.35 13.66 1.18
N GLU A 194 1.86 14.77 0.64
CA GLU A 194 3.30 15.05 0.63
C GLU A 194 3.73 15.42 2.05
N THR A 195 4.64 14.66 2.63
CA THR A 195 5.01 14.82 4.06
C THR A 195 6.47 15.16 4.29
N LEU A 196 7.36 14.88 3.34
CA LEU A 196 8.77 15.23 3.46
C LEU A 196 9.40 15.52 2.10
N ARG A 197 10.18 16.60 2.04
CA ARG A 197 10.98 16.97 0.87
C ARG A 197 12.46 16.70 1.14
N ILE A 198 13.02 15.69 0.47
CA ILE A 198 14.40 15.24 0.62
C ILE A 198 15.25 15.86 -0.49
N SER A 199 16.38 16.48 -0.13
CA SER A 199 17.31 17.01 -1.13
C SER A 199 18.09 15.89 -1.81
N GLY A 200 18.13 15.88 -3.15
CA GLY A 200 18.84 14.87 -3.93
C GLY A 200 17.99 13.64 -4.30
N GLU A 201 18.58 12.75 -5.10
CA GLU A 201 17.96 11.49 -5.51
C GLU A 201 18.12 10.45 -4.40
N VAL A 202 17.00 9.98 -3.86
CA VAL A 202 16.97 8.79 -3.00
C VAL A 202 17.19 7.54 -3.85
N ILE A 203 18.18 6.74 -3.49
CA ILE A 203 18.58 5.53 -4.23
C ILE A 203 17.89 4.28 -3.69
N ASP A 204 17.73 4.22 -2.38
CA ASP A 204 17.05 3.13 -1.68
C ASP A 204 16.39 3.67 -0.40
N MET A 205 15.35 2.97 0.05
CA MET A 205 14.61 3.28 1.27
C MET A 205 14.18 1.99 1.98
N THR A 206 14.08 2.04 3.31
CA THR A 206 13.36 1.05 4.11
C THR A 206 12.57 1.77 5.20
N THR A 207 11.44 1.19 5.60
CA THR A 207 10.61 1.73 6.66
C THR A 207 10.35 0.66 7.70
N LEU A 208 9.93 1.09 8.88
CA LEU A 208 9.68 0.24 10.01
C LEU A 208 8.57 0.86 10.85
N MET A 209 7.58 0.06 11.23
CA MET A 209 6.59 0.44 12.25
C MET A 209 6.94 -0.29 13.54
N THR A 210 7.17 0.46 14.61
CA THR A 210 7.47 -0.10 15.92
C THR A 210 6.22 -0.57 16.64
N SER A 211 6.41 -1.35 17.69
CA SER A 211 5.33 -1.91 18.51
C SER A 211 4.49 -0.87 19.27
N ASP A 212 4.98 0.36 19.38
CA ASP A 212 4.30 1.55 19.90
C ASP A 212 3.71 2.44 18.78
N ASN A 213 3.75 2.00 17.52
CA ASN A 213 3.27 2.73 16.33
C ASN A 213 4.10 3.98 15.97
N GLY A 214 5.34 4.04 16.43
CA GLY A 214 6.35 4.92 15.86
C GLY A 214 6.71 4.49 14.44
N HIS A 215 6.64 5.43 13.49
CA HIS A 215 6.97 5.15 12.11
C HIS A 215 8.37 5.67 11.79
N HIS A 216 9.27 4.77 11.43
CA HIS A 216 10.63 5.11 11.05
C HIS A 216 10.82 4.97 9.54
N LEU A 217 11.48 5.96 8.96
CA LEU A 217 11.91 5.98 7.57
C LEU A 217 13.43 6.09 7.53
N TYR A 218 14.06 5.22 6.74
CA TYR A 218 15.49 5.24 6.45
C TYR A 218 15.69 5.32 4.95
N TRP A 219 16.62 6.17 4.50
CA TRP A 219 16.90 6.32 3.08
C TRP A 219 18.36 6.61 2.81
N VAL A 220 18.76 6.34 1.56
CA VAL A 220 20.11 6.61 1.07
C VAL A 220 20.04 7.69 0.00
N VAL A 221 20.82 8.75 0.17
CA VAL A 221 21.00 9.79 -0.85
C VAL A 221 22.46 9.84 -1.32
N LYS A 222 22.67 10.06 -2.61
CA LYS A 222 24.02 10.34 -3.15
C LYS A 222 24.32 11.83 -3.03
N THR A 223 25.41 12.16 -2.36
CA THR A 223 25.87 13.53 -2.19
C THR A 223 26.54 14.04 -3.47
N SER A 224 26.73 15.37 -3.56
CA SER A 224 27.51 15.98 -4.64
C SER A 224 28.98 15.56 -4.64
N SER A 225 29.54 15.16 -3.48
CA SER A 225 30.89 14.58 -3.37
C SER A 225 30.98 13.13 -3.88
N GLY A 226 29.85 12.52 -4.27
CA GLY A 226 29.78 11.14 -4.71
C GLY A 226 29.70 10.11 -3.58
N GLN A 227 29.63 10.56 -2.33
CA GLN A 227 29.40 9.71 -1.17
C GLN A 227 27.92 9.37 -1.01
N TYR A 228 27.62 8.39 -0.17
CA TYR A 228 26.27 7.89 0.08
C TYR A 228 25.93 8.11 1.56
N GLU A 229 24.94 8.95 1.83
CA GLU A 229 24.48 9.24 3.19
C GLU A 229 23.24 8.40 3.52
N LEU A 230 23.34 7.58 4.56
CA LEU A 230 22.20 6.91 5.17
C LEU A 230 21.57 7.86 6.21
N ARG A 231 20.33 8.26 5.97
CA ARG A 231 19.58 9.22 6.78
C ARG A 231 18.30 8.59 7.33
N SER A 232 17.69 9.26 8.30
CA SER A 232 16.44 8.82 8.90
C SER A 232 15.48 9.96 9.20
N ALA A 233 14.19 9.61 9.32
CA ALA A 233 13.13 10.45 9.84
C ALA A 233 12.18 9.58 10.66
N GLN A 234 11.47 10.20 11.59
CA GLN A 234 10.50 9.51 12.44
C GLN A 234 9.20 10.29 12.50
N GLN A 235 8.08 9.58 12.47
CA GLN A 235 6.77 10.05 12.92
C GLN A 235 6.49 9.40 14.27
N MET A 236 6.23 10.20 15.31
CA MET A 236 6.15 9.69 16.69
C MET A 236 4.92 8.81 16.93
N ASP A 237 3.79 9.16 16.32
CA ASP A 237 2.56 8.37 16.38
C ASP A 237 1.91 8.34 14.99
N ALA A 238 1.88 7.15 14.38
CA ALA A 238 1.29 6.97 13.07
C ALA A 238 -0.25 7.03 13.08
N HIS A 239 -0.91 6.95 14.24
CA HIS A 239 -2.37 7.06 14.30
C HIS A 239 -2.86 8.49 14.09
N GLU A 240 -2.05 9.47 14.46
CA GLU A 240 -2.37 10.88 14.27
C GLU A 240 -2.09 11.30 12.83
N LEU A 241 -3.17 11.57 12.09
CA LEU A 241 -3.10 11.98 10.67
C LEU A 241 -2.25 13.23 10.45
N ALA A 242 -2.19 14.12 11.43
CA ALA A 242 -1.43 15.38 11.40
C ALA A 242 0.01 15.23 11.89
N SER A 243 0.43 14.05 12.35
CA SER A 243 1.76 13.86 12.93
C SER A 243 2.84 14.11 11.86
N ALA A 244 3.73 15.06 12.15
CA ALA A 244 4.78 15.45 11.22
C ALA A 244 5.94 14.44 11.22
N TRP A 245 6.63 14.36 10.09
CA TRP A 245 7.90 13.64 10.01
C TRP A 245 9.04 14.52 10.52
N HIS A 246 9.83 13.98 11.44
CA HIS A 246 10.99 14.63 12.02
C HIS A 246 12.28 14.05 11.43
N PRO A 247 12.87 14.67 10.39
CA PRO A 247 14.14 14.21 9.84
C PRO A 247 15.28 14.44 10.82
N SER A 248 16.19 13.46 10.92
CA SER A 248 17.42 13.60 11.69
C SER A 248 18.31 14.70 11.07
N PRO A 249 18.90 15.59 11.88
CA PRO A 249 19.75 16.67 11.37
C PRO A 249 21.06 16.15 10.76
N ALA A 250 21.54 14.98 11.20
CA ALA A 250 22.77 14.36 10.73
C ALA A 250 22.51 12.98 10.10
N PRO A 251 23.32 12.56 9.11
CA PRO A 251 23.27 11.20 8.61
C PRO A 251 23.67 10.21 9.70
N ILE A 252 23.05 9.03 9.69
CA ILE A 252 23.42 7.89 10.54
C ILE A 252 24.85 7.46 10.22
N LYS A 253 25.16 7.33 8.92
CA LYS A 253 26.46 6.93 8.42
C LYS A 253 26.66 7.39 6.98
N THR A 254 27.90 7.72 6.64
CA THR A 254 28.32 8.05 5.28
C THR A 254 29.20 6.94 4.73
N PHE A 255 28.92 6.52 3.50
CA PHE A 255 29.63 5.43 2.81
C PHE A 255 30.30 5.96 1.54
N ASN A 256 31.50 5.48 1.25
CA ASN A 256 32.23 5.81 0.01
C ASN A 256 31.84 4.89 -1.16
N THR A 257 31.06 3.84 -0.88
CA THR A 257 30.61 2.84 -1.84
C THR A 257 29.10 2.84 -1.94
N PRO A 258 28.53 2.59 -3.13
CA PRO A 258 27.08 2.54 -3.30
C PRO A 258 26.44 1.51 -2.36
N ILE A 259 25.40 1.92 -1.64
CA ILE A 259 24.56 0.99 -0.89
C ILE A 259 23.72 0.19 -1.88
N LYS A 260 23.72 -1.13 -1.71
CA LYS A 260 22.94 -2.08 -2.52
C LYS A 260 21.56 -2.29 -1.93
N ASN A 261 21.49 -2.45 -0.61
CA ASN A 261 20.24 -2.70 0.12
C ASN A 261 20.34 -2.15 1.55
N ILE A 262 19.19 -1.73 2.09
CA ILE A 262 19.00 -1.45 3.51
C ILE A 262 17.83 -2.24 4.08
N GLY A 263 17.99 -2.70 5.31
CA GLY A 263 16.94 -3.36 6.09
C GLY A 263 16.88 -2.82 7.50
N ALA A 264 15.67 -2.72 8.04
CA ALA A 264 15.37 -2.24 9.38
C ALA A 264 14.37 -3.17 10.06
N LEU A 265 14.54 -3.35 11.37
CA LEU A 265 13.64 -4.16 12.22
C LEU A 265 13.69 -3.68 13.67
N GLU A 266 12.62 -3.95 14.41
CA GLU A 266 12.54 -3.69 15.85
C GLU A 266 12.46 -5.03 16.59
N ILE A 267 13.38 -5.24 17.54
CA ILE A 267 13.36 -6.40 18.44
C ILE A 267 13.59 -5.91 19.86
N ASN A 268 12.69 -6.29 20.77
CA ASN A 268 12.75 -5.94 22.19
C ASN A 268 12.90 -4.43 22.43
N GLY A 269 12.24 -3.60 21.61
CA GLY A 269 12.31 -2.13 21.68
C GLY A 269 13.62 -1.53 21.16
N ILE A 270 14.53 -2.33 20.61
CA ILE A 270 15.77 -1.87 19.99
C ILE A 270 15.59 -1.85 18.47
N LEU A 271 15.95 -0.72 17.85
CA LEU A 271 15.96 -0.58 16.41
C LEU A 271 17.27 -1.12 15.84
N TRP A 272 17.18 -2.00 14.85
CA TRP A 272 18.31 -2.56 14.14
C TRP A 272 18.27 -2.11 12.68
N LEU A 273 19.43 -1.74 12.16
CA LEU A 273 19.60 -1.27 10.78
C LEU A 273 20.79 -1.98 10.15
N LEU A 274 20.54 -2.67 9.05
CA LEU A 274 21.54 -3.31 8.23
C LEU A 274 21.71 -2.52 6.94
N ALA A 275 22.92 -2.04 6.70
CA ALA A 275 23.31 -1.44 5.42
C ALA A 275 24.31 -2.33 4.70
N TYR A 276 24.01 -2.68 3.44
CA TYR A 276 24.88 -3.53 2.63
C TYR A 276 25.47 -2.74 1.46
N THR A 277 26.77 -2.44 1.52
CA THR A 277 27.50 -1.77 0.44
C THR A 277 28.33 -2.73 -0.42
N GLY A 278 28.27 -4.03 -0.11
CA GLY A 278 29.38 -4.94 -0.36
C GLY A 278 30.21 -5.18 0.90
N GLU A 279 30.01 -4.43 1.97
CA GLU A 279 30.33 -4.81 3.35
C GLU A 279 29.05 -4.79 4.17
N GLU A 280 28.93 -5.71 5.11
CA GLU A 280 27.78 -5.80 6.02
C GLU A 280 28.00 -4.80 7.15
N ASN A 281 27.08 -3.86 7.36
CA ASN A 281 27.15 -2.89 8.45
C ASN A 281 25.90 -3.00 9.31
N LEU A 282 26.02 -3.63 10.48
CA LEU A 282 24.94 -3.77 11.44
C LEU A 282 25.03 -2.64 12.48
N MET A 283 23.97 -1.85 12.58
CA MET A 283 23.85 -0.74 13.52
C MET A 283 22.62 -0.96 14.41
N GLN A 284 22.69 -0.48 15.65
CA GLN A 284 21.58 -0.51 16.60
C GLN A 284 21.31 0.86 17.19
N ASN A 285 20.07 1.12 17.59
CA ASN A 285 19.66 2.28 18.35
C ASN A 285 18.73 1.84 19.49
N ASP A 286 19.20 2.05 20.71
CA ASP A 286 18.54 1.73 21.99
C ASP A 286 17.88 2.97 22.62
N GLY A 287 17.73 4.06 21.84
CA GLY A 287 17.27 5.36 22.31
C GLY A 287 18.42 6.34 22.62
N SER A 288 19.67 5.87 22.73
CA SER A 288 20.84 6.73 22.94
C SER A 288 21.55 7.15 21.65
N GLY A 289 20.98 6.81 20.49
CA GLY A 289 21.54 7.08 19.18
C GLY A 289 22.12 5.85 18.49
N TRP A 290 22.50 6.00 17.23
CA TRP A 290 22.99 4.90 16.40
C TRP A 290 24.42 4.51 16.74
N LYS A 291 24.63 3.21 17.01
CA LYS A 291 25.93 2.61 17.28
C LYS A 291 26.21 1.51 16.27
N LEU A 292 27.42 1.46 15.73
CA LEU A 292 27.89 0.34 14.91
C LEU A 292 28.16 -0.87 15.81
N VAL A 293 27.47 -1.97 15.57
CA VAL A 293 27.62 -3.22 16.32
C VAL A 293 28.66 -4.11 15.66
N SER A 294 28.59 -4.24 14.34
CA SER A 294 29.44 -5.17 13.59
C SER A 294 29.65 -4.67 12.16
N SER A 295 30.84 -4.96 11.62
CA SER A 295 31.15 -4.75 10.22
C SER A 295 32.03 -5.88 9.70
N HIS A 296 31.58 -6.55 8.64
CA HIS A 296 32.26 -7.72 8.08
C HIS A 296 32.28 -7.69 6.55
N THR A 297 33.34 -8.25 5.97
CA THR A 297 33.43 -8.56 4.53
C THR A 297 32.41 -9.66 4.21
N PRO A 298 31.70 -9.59 3.07
CA PRO A 298 30.47 -10.34 2.89
C PRO A 298 30.77 -11.80 2.58
N PHE A 299 30.19 -12.67 3.39
CA PHE A 299 30.09 -14.10 3.11
C PHE A 299 28.63 -14.54 3.22
N ARG A 300 27.68 -13.67 2.91
CA ARG A 300 26.26 -13.94 3.11
C ARG A 300 25.44 -13.68 1.85
N GLN A 301 24.39 -14.46 1.69
CA GLN A 301 23.44 -14.33 0.58
C GLN A 301 22.35 -13.33 0.97
N LEU A 302 21.92 -12.50 0.01
CA LEU A 302 20.79 -11.59 0.22
C LEU A 302 19.50 -12.40 0.38
N VAL A 303 18.72 -12.05 1.40
CA VAL A 303 17.39 -12.59 1.66
C VAL A 303 16.41 -11.47 2.00
N GLN A 304 15.12 -11.76 1.93
CA GLN A 304 14.09 -10.94 2.56
C GLN A 304 13.69 -11.60 3.88
N TRP A 305 13.49 -10.80 4.91
CA TRP A 305 12.99 -11.26 6.18
C TRP A 305 11.60 -10.70 6.42
N VAL A 306 10.64 -11.62 6.57
CA VAL A 306 9.26 -11.32 6.96
C VAL A 306 9.06 -11.81 8.38
N HIS A 307 8.94 -10.87 9.31
CA HIS A 307 8.72 -11.13 10.73
C HIS A 307 7.32 -10.68 11.13
N LYS A 308 6.56 -11.59 11.74
CA LYS A 308 5.29 -11.27 12.39
C LYS A 308 5.41 -11.55 13.88
N GLY A 309 5.51 -10.48 14.66
CA GLY A 309 5.39 -10.54 16.11
C GLY A 309 3.94 -10.47 16.56
N ARG A 310 3.73 -10.36 17.88
CA ARG A 310 2.38 -10.16 18.46
C ARG A 310 1.83 -8.76 18.19
N ARG A 311 2.71 -7.77 18.16
CA ARG A 311 2.36 -6.34 18.07
C ARG A 311 2.98 -5.62 16.88
N ASN A 312 3.97 -6.24 16.24
CA ASN A 312 4.72 -5.62 15.17
C ASN A 312 4.87 -6.58 13.99
N PHE A 313 5.13 -5.97 12.85
CA PHE A 313 5.21 -6.62 11.57
C PHE A 313 6.33 -5.97 10.77
N HIS A 314 7.29 -6.76 10.33
CA HIS A 314 8.44 -6.27 9.60
C HIS A 314 8.60 -7.04 8.30
N GLN A 315 8.75 -6.32 7.19
CA GLN A 315 9.17 -6.87 5.91
C GLN A 315 10.40 -6.10 5.47
N THR A 316 11.55 -6.77 5.46
CA THR A 316 12.82 -6.05 5.31
C THR A 316 13.87 -6.85 4.55
N TYR A 317 14.83 -6.15 3.94
CA TYR A 317 15.99 -6.80 3.36
C TYR A 317 16.92 -7.28 4.47
N TRP A 318 17.47 -8.48 4.34
CA TRP A 318 18.43 -9.01 5.29
C TRP A 318 19.46 -9.90 4.59
N LEU A 319 20.27 -10.60 5.38
CA LEU A 319 21.29 -11.53 4.90
C LEU A 319 21.06 -12.91 5.53
N GLU A 320 21.37 -13.99 4.82
CA GLU A 320 21.32 -15.36 5.34
C GLU A 320 22.66 -15.75 5.97
N ASP A 321 22.62 -16.38 7.14
CA ASP A 321 23.81 -16.96 7.75
C ASP A 321 24.20 -18.26 7.01
N GLN A 322 25.38 -18.29 6.41
CA GLN A 322 25.85 -19.49 5.69
C GLN A 322 26.20 -20.66 6.61
N ARG A 323 26.45 -20.41 7.90
CA ARG A 323 26.80 -21.47 8.87
C ARG A 323 25.57 -22.15 9.43
N VAL A 324 24.48 -21.40 9.53
CA VAL A 324 23.20 -21.89 10.06
C VAL A 324 22.18 -21.77 8.94
N ARG A 325 21.96 -22.89 8.25
CA ARG A 325 21.02 -22.97 7.14
C ARG A 325 19.70 -22.33 7.53
N HIS A 326 19.18 -21.42 6.71
CA HIS A 326 17.88 -20.77 6.89
C HIS A 326 17.77 -19.79 8.07
N ALA A 327 18.90 -19.38 8.65
CA ALA A 327 18.94 -18.37 9.70
C ALA A 327 19.21 -16.97 9.14
N PRO A 328 18.64 -15.92 9.75
CA PRO A 328 19.08 -14.57 9.46
C PRO A 328 20.52 -14.38 9.99
N ALA A 329 21.29 -13.59 9.25
CA ALA A 329 22.53 -13.02 9.70
C ALA A 329 22.36 -12.34 11.05
N PHE A 330 23.34 -12.49 11.93
CA PHE A 330 23.33 -11.89 13.28
C PHE A 330 22.18 -12.38 14.18
N HIS A 331 21.65 -13.58 13.92
CA HIS A 331 20.55 -14.13 14.71
C HIS A 331 20.85 -14.18 16.22
N HIS A 332 22.12 -14.40 16.62
CA HIS A 332 22.54 -14.37 18.02
C HIS A 332 22.42 -12.98 18.65
N GLU A 333 22.91 -11.94 17.98
CA GLU A 333 22.85 -10.54 18.40
C GLU A 333 21.40 -10.04 18.48
N LEU A 334 20.56 -10.52 17.57
CA LEU A 334 19.13 -10.25 17.53
C LEU A 334 18.33 -11.08 18.56
N GLY A 335 18.97 -11.95 19.34
CA GLY A 335 18.33 -12.74 20.40
C GLY A 335 17.53 -13.95 19.91
N PHE A 336 17.69 -14.37 18.65
CA PHE A 336 17.07 -15.59 18.14
C PHE A 336 17.86 -16.82 18.58
N SER A 337 17.18 -17.68 19.32
CA SER A 337 17.70 -19.00 19.70
C SER A 337 17.31 -20.00 18.60
N ILE A 338 18.20 -20.22 17.64
CA ILE A 338 17.97 -21.26 16.62
C ILE A 338 18.38 -22.58 17.23
N HIS A 339 17.41 -23.48 17.42
CA HIS A 339 17.68 -24.83 17.89
C HIS A 339 18.40 -25.61 16.80
N GLN A 340 19.74 -25.54 16.82
CA GLN A 340 20.55 -26.44 16.02
C GLN A 340 20.32 -27.85 16.55
N GLN A 341 19.59 -28.66 15.79
CA GLN A 341 19.69 -30.10 15.95
C GLN A 341 21.15 -30.46 15.67
N THR A 342 21.91 -30.74 16.73
CA THR A 342 23.19 -31.42 16.58
C THR A 342 22.88 -32.65 15.75
N PRO A 343 23.47 -32.83 14.56
CA PRO A 343 23.18 -33.99 13.73
C PRO A 343 23.40 -35.20 14.63
N SER A 344 22.30 -35.90 14.96
CA SER A 344 22.39 -37.12 15.75
C SER A 344 23.44 -37.97 15.06
N PRO A 345 24.54 -38.34 15.72
CA PRO A 345 25.59 -39.11 15.08
C PRO A 345 24.89 -40.30 14.46
N THR A 346 24.87 -40.35 13.13
CA THR A 346 24.26 -41.44 12.41
C THR A 346 24.94 -42.67 12.98
N PRO A 347 24.23 -43.61 13.62
CA PRO A 347 24.86 -44.81 14.14
C PRO A 347 25.59 -45.38 12.93
N TYR A 348 26.93 -45.43 13.02
CA TYR A 348 27.75 -45.99 11.97
C TYR A 348 27.17 -47.37 11.72
N LYS A 349 26.36 -47.52 10.65
CA LYS A 349 26.04 -48.82 10.12
C LYS A 349 27.39 -49.33 9.69
N THR A 350 27.99 -50.16 10.53
CA THR A 350 29.10 -51.03 10.18
C THR A 350 28.62 -51.73 8.92
N VAL A 351 29.06 -51.23 7.77
CA VAL A 351 28.83 -51.87 6.49
C VAL A 351 29.48 -53.24 6.66
N PRO A 352 28.72 -54.35 6.70
CA PRO A 352 29.34 -55.66 6.73
C PRO A 352 30.24 -55.73 5.49
N ALA A 353 31.51 -56.06 5.71
CA ALA A 353 32.51 -56.15 4.66
C ALA A 353 31.97 -57.06 3.54
N GLN A 354 31.46 -56.45 2.46
CA GLN A 354 31.16 -57.18 1.24
C GLN A 354 32.49 -57.53 0.61
N THR A 355 32.85 -58.81 0.68
CA THR A 355 33.88 -59.42 -0.16
C THR A 355 33.52 -59.15 -1.62
N PHE A 356 34.23 -58.22 -2.25
CA PHE A 356 34.19 -57.99 -3.67
C PHE A 356 34.66 -59.25 -4.39
N GLN A 357 33.76 -59.95 -5.09
CA GLN A 357 34.18 -60.84 -6.16
C GLN A 357 34.50 -59.99 -7.40
N PRO A 358 35.62 -60.26 -8.10
CA PRO A 358 36.02 -59.50 -9.27
C PRO A 358 35.06 -59.80 -10.42
N VAL A 359 34.28 -58.79 -10.83
CA VAL A 359 33.50 -58.83 -12.07
C VAL A 359 34.43 -58.45 -13.23
N PRO A 360 34.49 -59.23 -14.32
CA PRO A 360 35.31 -58.91 -15.49
C PRO A 360 34.79 -57.65 -16.21
N PRO A 361 35.68 -56.90 -16.87
CA PRO A 361 35.33 -55.63 -17.50
C PRO A 361 34.35 -55.81 -18.67
N PRO A 362 33.40 -54.87 -18.86
CA PRO A 362 32.46 -54.93 -19.96
C PRO A 362 33.13 -54.62 -21.30
N VAL A 363 32.82 -55.44 -22.30
CA VAL A 363 33.20 -55.26 -23.71
C VAL A 363 32.45 -54.06 -24.30
N PRO A 364 33.08 -53.19 -25.12
CA PRO A 364 32.40 -52.06 -25.75
C PRO A 364 31.39 -52.53 -26.82
N ALA A 365 30.10 -52.27 -26.61
CA ALA A 365 29.08 -52.46 -27.62
C ALA A 365 28.94 -51.19 -28.47
N PHE A 366 29.18 -51.36 -29.77
CA PHE A 366 28.87 -50.44 -30.85
C PHE A 366 27.34 -50.30 -30.99
N TYR A 367 26.81 -49.08 -31.11
CA TYR A 367 25.41 -48.84 -31.49
C TYR A 367 25.35 -47.92 -32.72
N PRO A 368 24.85 -48.39 -33.86
CA PRO A 368 24.47 -47.52 -34.97
C PRO A 368 23.07 -46.95 -34.78
N GLU A 369 22.88 -45.79 -35.39
CA GLU A 369 21.71 -44.92 -35.42
C GLU A 369 20.35 -45.63 -35.59
N GLN A 370 19.32 -45.15 -34.88
CA GLN A 370 17.92 -45.37 -35.26
C GLN A 370 17.09 -44.08 -35.13
N LEU A 371 16.36 -43.84 -36.23
CA LEU A 371 15.46 -42.73 -36.55
C LEU A 371 14.19 -42.67 -35.68
N PRO A 372 13.46 -41.53 -35.68
CA PRO A 372 12.24 -41.36 -34.90
C PRO A 372 10.99 -41.81 -35.67
N SER A 373 10.05 -42.45 -34.99
CA SER A 373 8.69 -42.66 -35.50
C SER A 373 7.65 -41.96 -34.62
N HIS A 374 6.95 -41.03 -35.26
CA HIS A 374 5.63 -40.50 -34.94
C HIS A 374 4.65 -41.56 -34.40
N CYS A 375 3.86 -41.22 -33.39
CA CYS A 375 2.40 -41.37 -33.45
C CYS A 375 1.72 -40.58 -32.32
N ASP A 376 0.54 -40.10 -32.68
CA ASP A 376 -0.28 -39.06 -32.06
C ASP A 376 -1.45 -39.73 -31.28
N PRO A 377 -2.49 -39.04 -30.78
CA PRO A 377 -2.97 -39.15 -29.39
C PRO A 377 -4.34 -39.87 -29.24
N LEU A 378 -4.83 -39.98 -28.00
CA LEU A 378 -6.23 -39.81 -27.52
C LEU A 378 -6.54 -40.70 -26.30
N SER A 379 -7.01 -40.10 -25.19
CA SER A 379 -8.40 -40.28 -24.73
C SER A 379 -8.66 -39.59 -23.39
N ALA A 380 -9.74 -38.81 -23.38
CA ALA A 380 -10.41 -38.29 -22.21
C ALA A 380 -11.25 -39.39 -21.55
N ALA A 381 -11.33 -39.38 -20.22
CA ALA A 381 -12.37 -40.07 -19.48
C ALA A 381 -12.95 -39.12 -18.43
N SER A 382 -14.24 -38.84 -18.60
CA SER A 382 -15.09 -38.14 -17.65
C SER A 382 -15.55 -39.12 -16.58
N VAL A 383 -15.58 -38.71 -15.31
CA VAL A 383 -16.46 -39.32 -14.30
C VAL A 383 -17.03 -38.21 -13.43
N MET A 384 -18.35 -38.14 -13.44
CA MET A 384 -19.23 -37.31 -12.62
C MET A 384 -20.00 -38.27 -11.70
N GLU A 385 -20.11 -37.97 -10.40
CA GLU A 385 -21.22 -38.24 -9.45
C GLU A 385 -20.67 -38.12 -8.01
N ASN A 386 -21.03 -37.06 -7.28
CA ASN A 386 -22.20 -36.94 -6.37
C ASN A 386 -22.12 -37.87 -5.14
N ILE A 387 -22.13 -37.29 -3.94
CA ILE A 387 -23.04 -37.65 -2.81
C ILE A 387 -22.82 -36.71 -1.59
N CYS A 388 -23.93 -36.07 -1.22
CA CYS A 388 -24.49 -35.68 0.10
C CYS A 388 -23.74 -34.83 1.17
N LYS A 389 -24.27 -33.61 1.33
CA LYS A 389 -24.93 -33.04 2.54
C LYS A 389 -24.75 -33.76 3.89
N ALA A 390 -24.29 -33.03 4.92
CA ALA A 390 -25.09 -32.65 6.11
C ALA A 390 -24.27 -31.81 7.11
N ILE A 391 -24.85 -30.69 7.55
CA ILE A 391 -24.49 -29.88 8.73
C ILE A 391 -25.38 -30.38 9.89
N PRO A 392 -24.92 -30.35 11.16
CA PRO A 392 -25.50 -29.37 12.07
C PRO A 392 -24.51 -28.70 13.03
N SER A 393 -24.92 -27.49 13.38
CA SER A 393 -24.39 -26.48 14.28
C SER A 393 -24.61 -26.78 15.77
N LYS A 394 -23.70 -26.27 16.63
CA LYS A 394 -23.93 -25.61 17.94
C LYS A 394 -22.66 -25.67 18.79
N ILE A 395 -22.09 -24.51 19.13
CA ILE A 395 -21.16 -24.37 20.26
C ILE A 395 -21.58 -23.13 21.05
N THR A 396 -21.89 -23.37 22.32
CA THR A 396 -22.24 -22.42 23.38
C THR A 396 -20.98 -21.73 23.91
N PRO A 397 -21.01 -20.43 24.27
CA PRO A 397 -19.84 -19.75 24.84
C PRO A 397 -19.71 -20.07 26.33
N LEU A 398 -18.48 -20.37 26.77
CA LEU A 398 -18.11 -20.57 28.18
C LEU A 398 -17.60 -19.25 28.75
N GLU A 399 -18.09 -18.95 29.95
CA GLU A 399 -17.92 -17.72 30.70
C GLU A 399 -16.50 -17.46 31.23
N SER A 400 -16.26 -16.17 31.42
CA SER A 400 -15.11 -15.48 32.01
C SER A 400 -14.81 -15.86 33.46
N ASN A 401 -13.53 -15.92 33.81
CA ASN A 401 -13.04 -15.79 35.18
C ASN A 401 -11.89 -14.78 35.23
N THR A 402 -12.17 -13.59 35.78
CA THR A 402 -11.20 -12.58 36.24
C THR A 402 -11.18 -12.59 37.77
N PRO A 403 -10.00 -12.55 38.42
CA PRO A 403 -9.95 -12.32 39.86
C PRO A 403 -9.82 -10.82 40.19
N ASN A 404 -10.59 -10.42 41.19
CA ASN A 404 -10.59 -9.14 41.89
C ASN A 404 -9.22 -8.77 42.49
N LEU A 405 -8.94 -7.46 42.55
CA LEU A 405 -8.02 -6.91 43.54
C LEU A 405 -8.69 -5.72 44.25
N ASP A 406 -8.80 -5.86 45.57
CA ASP A 406 -9.39 -4.90 46.50
C ASP A 406 -8.36 -3.89 47.05
N VAL A 407 -8.75 -2.61 46.97
CA VAL A 407 -8.85 -1.57 48.04
C VAL A 407 -7.61 -1.08 48.83
N VAL A 408 -7.69 0.24 49.14
CA VAL A 408 -7.15 1.05 50.27
C VAL A 408 -5.96 1.92 49.86
N THR A 409 -6.00 3.27 49.87
CA THR A 409 -6.03 4.11 51.09
C THR A 409 -6.45 5.57 50.82
N LYS A 410 -6.94 6.22 51.89
CA LYS A 410 -7.65 7.52 52.04
C LYS A 410 -6.77 8.77 52.28
N ASN A 411 -7.30 9.94 51.83
CA ASN A 411 -7.41 11.30 52.48
C ASN A 411 -6.15 12.21 52.65
N PRO A 412 -6.29 13.55 52.95
CA PRO A 412 -7.44 14.49 52.92
C PRO A 412 -7.19 15.93 52.36
N VAL A 413 -8.30 16.58 51.95
CA VAL A 413 -8.86 17.96 52.19
C VAL A 413 -7.96 19.21 52.34
N ALA A 414 -8.31 20.30 51.63
CA ALA A 414 -8.26 21.71 52.11
C ALA A 414 -9.17 22.68 51.28
N ASP A 415 -10.13 23.29 51.98
CA ASP A 415 -10.74 24.64 51.99
C ASP A 415 -11.09 25.51 50.74
N SER A 416 -12.38 25.91 50.80
CA SER A 416 -13.24 26.99 50.25
C SER A 416 -12.68 28.30 49.67
N GLU A 417 -13.46 28.93 48.75
CA GLU A 417 -13.95 30.33 48.87
C GLU A 417 -15.14 30.62 47.91
N ASP A 418 -16.18 31.28 48.44
CA ASP A 418 -17.46 31.64 47.81
C ASP A 418 -17.40 32.96 47.00
N ILE A 419 -18.04 33.03 45.83
CA ILE A 419 -18.48 34.30 45.21
C ILE A 419 -19.85 34.11 44.53
N SER A 420 -20.85 34.88 44.99
CA SER A 420 -22.21 34.93 44.41
C SER A 420 -22.29 35.91 43.23
N VAL A 421 -22.93 35.53 42.13
CA VAL A 421 -23.49 36.49 41.15
C VAL A 421 -24.83 35.99 40.60
N THR A 422 -25.79 36.91 40.58
CA THR A 422 -27.22 36.78 40.23
C THR A 422 -27.47 36.52 38.74
N SER A 423 -28.33 35.54 38.44
CA SER A 423 -28.82 35.20 37.09
C SER A 423 -30.04 36.05 36.69
N THR A 424 -30.09 36.46 35.42
CA THR A 424 -31.22 37.17 34.79
C THR A 424 -31.71 36.34 33.60
N THR A 425 -32.96 35.88 33.68
CA THR A 425 -33.65 35.04 32.70
C THR A 425 -34.06 35.83 31.46
N PHE A 426 -33.90 35.24 30.26
CA PHE A 426 -34.57 35.71 29.04
C PHE A 426 -35.16 34.52 28.28
N GLU A 427 -36.49 34.53 28.16
CA GLU A 427 -37.32 33.70 27.29
C GLU A 427 -37.20 34.18 25.84
N VAL A 428 -37.02 33.28 24.87
CA VAL A 428 -37.66 33.41 23.53
C VAL A 428 -37.87 32.02 22.93
N LEU A 429 -39.14 31.67 22.74
CA LEU A 429 -39.64 30.59 21.88
C LEU A 429 -40.46 31.24 20.75
N GLU A 430 -40.56 30.51 19.63
CA GLU A 430 -41.42 30.74 18.44
C GLU A 430 -40.97 31.72 17.36
N LEU A 431 -40.68 31.14 16.19
CA LEU A 431 -41.18 31.43 14.83
C LEU A 431 -40.14 30.83 13.88
N ILE A 432 -40.45 29.94 12.93
CA ILE A 432 -41.12 30.28 11.67
C ILE A 432 -41.68 28.99 11.06
N GLN A 433 -42.98 29.01 10.76
CA GLN A 433 -43.63 28.14 9.79
C GLN A 433 -44.20 29.06 8.68
N ALA A 434 -44.06 28.61 7.44
CA ALA A 434 -44.72 29.07 6.21
C ALA A 434 -44.26 30.42 5.59
N SER A 435 -43.78 30.35 4.35
CA SER A 435 -44.49 30.92 3.20
C SER A 435 -43.80 30.57 1.87
N GLU A 436 -44.51 29.84 1.02
CA GLU A 436 -44.40 29.92 -0.44
C GLU A 436 -45.18 31.15 -0.90
N THR A 437 -44.59 32.07 -1.68
CA THR A 437 -45.26 32.68 -2.85
C THR A 437 -44.27 33.41 -3.76
N THR A 438 -44.53 33.23 -5.05
CA THR A 438 -43.96 33.81 -6.28
C THR A 438 -44.13 35.33 -6.42
N GLU A 439 -43.11 36.00 -6.97
CA GLU A 439 -43.13 36.93 -8.13
C GLU A 439 -42.00 37.98 -8.05
N GLY A 440 -41.48 38.37 -9.22
CA GLY A 440 -40.96 39.73 -9.45
C GLY A 440 -39.50 39.85 -9.89
N LEU A 441 -39.30 40.30 -11.13
CA LEU A 441 -38.03 40.70 -11.74
C LEU A 441 -37.26 41.73 -10.89
N GLU A 442 -35.93 41.68 -10.94
CA GLU A 442 -35.09 42.78 -11.45
C GLU A 442 -33.62 42.33 -11.59
N ALA A 443 -33.01 42.70 -12.72
CA ALA A 443 -31.61 42.43 -13.04
C ALA A 443 -30.73 43.58 -12.54
N PRO A 444 -29.53 43.33 -11.96
CA PRO A 444 -28.58 44.39 -11.71
C PRO A 444 -27.44 44.41 -12.74
N GLU A 445 -27.35 45.60 -13.34
CA GLU A 445 -26.22 46.37 -13.84
C GLU A 445 -24.80 45.77 -13.81
N ALA A 446 -24.16 45.92 -14.97
CA ALA A 446 -22.75 45.66 -15.23
C ALA A 446 -21.86 46.68 -14.51
N LEU A 447 -20.86 46.17 -13.79
CA LEU A 447 -19.78 46.96 -13.18
C LEU A 447 -18.59 47.03 -14.15
N GLU A 448 -18.31 48.25 -14.61
CA GLU A 448 -17.14 48.61 -15.41
C GLU A 448 -15.84 48.45 -14.60
N VAL A 449 -14.84 47.80 -15.20
CA VAL A 449 -13.47 47.71 -14.68
C VAL A 449 -12.58 48.62 -15.51
N PRO A 450 -11.76 49.50 -14.90
CA PRO A 450 -10.93 50.44 -15.65
C PRO A 450 -9.57 49.84 -16.07
N ASP A 451 -9.15 50.19 -17.29
CA ASP A 451 -7.82 50.00 -17.84
C ASP A 451 -6.71 50.67 -16.99
N PRO A 452 -5.50 50.09 -16.98
CA PRO A 452 -4.29 50.87 -16.75
C PRO A 452 -3.36 50.95 -17.97
N LEU A 453 -2.87 52.18 -18.15
CA LEU A 453 -1.96 52.69 -19.16
C LEU A 453 -0.52 52.13 -19.09
N ILE A 454 -0.02 51.73 -20.25
CA ILE A 454 1.25 52.09 -20.93
C ILE A 454 2.45 52.54 -20.06
N VAL A 455 3.59 51.81 -20.19
CA VAL A 455 4.95 52.38 -20.43
C VAL A 455 5.77 51.38 -21.29
N PRO A 456 6.56 51.82 -22.29
CA PRO A 456 7.26 50.95 -23.23
C PRO A 456 8.72 50.71 -22.86
N GLU A 457 9.26 49.55 -23.23
CA GLU A 457 10.70 49.30 -23.20
C GLU A 457 11.17 48.77 -24.57
N SER A 458 12.15 49.50 -25.11
CA SER A 458 12.82 49.33 -26.39
C SER A 458 13.71 48.09 -26.41
N LEU A 459 13.71 47.32 -27.50
CA LEU A 459 14.85 46.46 -27.84
C LEU A 459 14.93 46.14 -29.34
N VAL A 460 15.93 46.77 -29.96
CA VAL A 460 16.90 46.27 -30.95
C VAL A 460 16.37 45.53 -32.18
N VAL A 461 16.44 46.27 -33.29
CA VAL A 461 16.42 45.84 -34.68
C VAL A 461 17.64 44.97 -34.98
N LEU A 462 17.42 43.79 -35.56
CA LEU A 462 18.44 43.09 -36.36
C LEU A 462 17.80 42.58 -37.66
N GLU A 463 18.31 43.12 -38.76
CA GLU A 463 17.94 42.81 -40.13
C GLU A 463 18.37 41.39 -40.52
N THR A 464 17.53 40.67 -41.26
CA THR A 464 17.94 39.64 -42.24
C THR A 464 16.81 39.42 -43.27
N PRO A 465 17.15 38.91 -44.47
CA PRO A 465 16.56 39.40 -45.72
C PRO A 465 15.30 38.66 -46.19
N GLN A 466 14.51 39.42 -46.96
CA GLN A 466 13.35 39.01 -47.73
C GLN A 466 13.61 37.80 -48.62
N VAL A 467 12.80 36.76 -48.48
CA VAL A 467 12.47 35.82 -49.56
C VAL A 467 10.96 35.89 -49.77
N SER A 468 10.60 36.31 -50.98
CA SER A 468 9.24 36.49 -51.48
C SER A 468 8.70 35.14 -51.97
N GLU A 469 7.68 34.60 -51.32
CA GLU A 469 6.81 33.57 -51.90
C GLU A 469 5.34 33.93 -51.67
N LYS A 470 4.60 33.93 -52.78
CA LYS A 470 3.14 34.17 -52.87
C LYS A 470 2.36 33.18 -52.00
N PRO A 471 1.36 33.62 -51.20
CA PRO A 471 0.42 32.70 -50.62
C PRO A 471 -0.63 32.30 -51.66
N THR A 472 -0.71 31.00 -51.95
CA THR A 472 -1.84 30.41 -52.67
C THR A 472 -2.95 30.19 -51.64
N GLU A 473 -4.00 30.99 -51.75
CA GLU A 473 -5.22 30.94 -50.94
C GLU A 473 -5.94 29.60 -51.16
N LYS A 474 -5.70 28.64 -50.27
CA LYS A 474 -6.51 27.41 -50.18
C LYS A 474 -7.74 27.73 -49.35
N VAL A 475 -8.88 27.86 -50.02
CA VAL A 475 -10.23 27.89 -49.45
C VAL A 475 -10.40 26.65 -48.56
N LEU A 476 -10.45 26.86 -47.24
CA LEU A 476 -10.74 25.83 -46.24
C LEU A 476 -12.22 25.43 -46.37
N GLN A 477 -12.46 24.14 -46.61
CA GLN A 477 -13.81 23.58 -46.53
C GLN A 477 -14.32 23.67 -45.08
N PRO A 478 -15.59 24.04 -44.86
CA PRO A 478 -16.16 24.14 -43.51
C PRO A 478 -16.11 22.78 -42.80
N LEU A 479 -15.66 22.78 -41.54
CA LEU A 479 -15.65 21.59 -40.68
C LEU A 479 -17.06 20.96 -40.62
N PRO A 480 -17.17 19.62 -40.54
CA PRO A 480 -18.44 18.94 -40.46
C PRO A 480 -19.21 19.35 -39.21
N VAL A 481 -20.42 19.89 -39.39
CA VAL A 481 -21.32 20.43 -38.35
C VAL A 481 -21.56 19.45 -37.19
N LYS A 482 -21.42 18.15 -37.43
CA LYS A 482 -21.67 17.07 -36.46
C LYS A 482 -20.71 17.06 -35.27
N GLU A 483 -19.42 17.36 -35.47
CA GLU A 483 -18.43 17.39 -34.36
C GLU A 483 -18.72 18.52 -33.36
N ASN A 484 -19.39 19.58 -33.82
CA ASN A 484 -19.74 20.73 -32.98
C ASN A 484 -20.91 20.41 -32.04
N GLU A 485 -21.87 19.58 -32.45
CA GLU A 485 -23.00 19.18 -31.60
C GLU A 485 -22.54 18.29 -30.44
N GLU A 486 -21.61 17.36 -30.69
CA GLU A 486 -21.05 16.47 -29.67
C GLU A 486 -20.20 17.24 -28.65
N LEU A 487 -19.38 18.19 -29.11
CA LEU A 487 -18.61 19.07 -28.21
C LEU A 487 -19.53 19.94 -27.34
N GLN A 488 -20.61 20.49 -27.90
CA GLN A 488 -21.59 21.27 -27.15
C GLN A 488 -22.36 20.40 -26.14
N SER A 489 -22.64 19.15 -26.47
CA SER A 489 -23.21 18.18 -25.50
C SER A 489 -22.25 17.94 -24.35
N LEU A 490 -20.97 17.75 -24.62
CA LEU A 490 -19.95 17.53 -23.60
C LEU A 490 -19.80 18.74 -22.66
N ILE A 491 -19.75 19.95 -23.22
CA ILE A 491 -19.66 21.19 -22.44
C ILE A 491 -20.86 21.30 -21.49
N LYS A 492 -22.08 20.98 -21.95
CA LYS A 492 -23.29 20.97 -21.11
C LYS A 492 -23.22 19.93 -19.99
N THR A 493 -22.72 18.73 -20.27
CA THR A 493 -22.55 17.69 -19.25
C THR A 493 -21.54 18.10 -18.18
N VAL A 494 -20.41 18.69 -18.57
CA VAL A 494 -19.39 19.18 -17.62
C VAL A 494 -19.96 20.29 -16.74
N ALA A 495 -20.66 21.28 -17.33
CA ALA A 495 -21.28 22.36 -16.57
C ALA A 495 -22.33 21.85 -15.56
N HIS A 496 -23.14 20.85 -15.94
CA HIS A 496 -24.10 20.21 -15.04
C HIS A 496 -23.41 19.51 -13.86
N LEU A 497 -22.33 18.76 -14.12
CA LEU A 497 -21.56 18.09 -13.07
C LEU A 497 -20.89 19.08 -12.11
N GLU A 498 -20.37 20.20 -12.61
CA GLU A 498 -19.81 21.27 -11.78
C GLU A 498 -20.88 21.89 -10.87
N GLN A 499 -22.09 22.13 -11.39
CA GLN A 499 -23.22 22.64 -10.61
C GLN A 499 -23.63 21.66 -9.50
N GLU A 500 -23.75 20.37 -9.80
CA GLU A 500 -24.07 19.36 -8.79
C GLU A 500 -22.97 19.22 -7.73
N ASN A 501 -21.71 19.41 -8.11
CA ASN A 501 -20.59 19.38 -7.17
C ASN A 501 -20.63 20.59 -6.22
N SER A 502 -20.98 21.77 -6.73
CA SER A 502 -21.21 22.97 -5.92
C SER A 502 -22.34 22.77 -4.90
N LEU A 503 -23.48 22.22 -5.33
CA LEU A 503 -24.60 21.89 -4.43
C LEU A 503 -24.22 20.88 -3.35
N LEU A 504 -23.43 19.86 -3.71
CA LEU A 504 -22.96 18.87 -2.75
C LEU A 504 -22.01 19.48 -1.72
N SER A 505 -21.08 20.33 -2.16
CA SER A 505 -20.17 21.05 -1.28
C SER A 505 -20.93 21.92 -0.27
N LEU A 506 -21.98 22.61 -0.73
CA LEU A 506 -22.85 23.42 0.14
C LEU A 506 -23.57 22.56 1.19
N ALA A 507 -24.11 21.41 0.79
CA ALA A 507 -24.79 20.49 1.71
C ALA A 507 -23.84 19.92 2.78
N VAL A 508 -22.59 19.59 2.40
CA VAL A 508 -21.58 19.15 3.37
C VAL A 508 -21.23 20.26 4.35
N GLN A 509 -21.10 21.50 3.88
CA GLN A 509 -20.80 22.64 4.74
C GLN A 509 -21.94 22.95 5.73
N ASP A 510 -23.20 22.86 5.30
CA ASP A 510 -24.38 23.00 6.17
C ASP A 510 -24.41 21.92 7.27
N MET A 511 -24.11 20.67 6.91
CA MET A 511 -24.03 19.57 7.88
C MET A 511 -22.91 19.78 8.92
N LEU A 512 -21.72 20.21 8.49
CA LEU A 512 -20.62 20.49 9.40
C LEU A 512 -20.97 21.63 10.37
N SER A 513 -21.64 22.68 9.88
CA SER A 513 -22.08 23.79 10.74
C SER A 513 -23.10 23.35 11.80
N LYS A 514 -24.02 22.43 11.48
CA LYS A 514 -24.97 21.87 12.44
C LYS A 514 -24.27 21.01 13.49
N PHE A 515 -23.29 20.23 13.07
CA PHE A 515 -22.49 19.43 13.99
C PHE A 515 -21.73 20.31 15.00
N ASP A 516 -21.10 21.40 14.53
CA ASP A 516 -20.42 22.36 15.39
C ASP A 516 -21.39 23.01 16.39
N GLN A 517 -22.61 23.34 15.97
CA GLN A 517 -23.66 23.86 16.85
C GLN A 517 -24.03 22.88 17.96
N ILE A 518 -24.17 21.59 17.65
CA ILE A 518 -24.49 20.54 18.62
C ILE A 518 -23.35 20.36 19.63
N ILE A 519 -22.11 20.35 19.16
CA ILE A 519 -20.94 20.29 20.05
C ILE A 519 -20.88 21.51 20.97
N GLY A 520 -21.23 22.69 20.46
CA GLY A 520 -21.37 23.91 21.27
C GLY A 520 -22.38 23.74 22.42
N VAL A 521 -23.59 23.27 22.12
CA VAL A 521 -24.64 23.04 23.13
C VAL A 521 -24.23 21.98 24.17
N ILE A 522 -23.59 20.89 23.74
CA ILE A 522 -23.08 19.85 24.65
C ILE A 522 -22.00 20.44 25.58
N SER A 523 -21.10 21.26 25.05
CA SER A 523 -20.05 21.91 25.84
C SER A 523 -20.61 22.89 26.86
N GLU A 524 -21.60 23.71 26.48
CA GLU A 524 -22.26 24.65 27.40
C GLU A 524 -22.99 23.91 28.52
N ASN A 525 -23.73 22.85 28.20
CA ASN A 525 -24.44 22.04 29.20
C ASN A 525 -23.47 21.30 30.14
N ALA A 526 -22.35 20.79 29.62
CA ALA A 526 -21.32 20.14 30.44
C ALA A 526 -20.64 21.11 31.42
N LEU A 527 -20.54 22.40 31.05
CA LEU A 527 -20.02 23.45 31.92
C LEU A 527 -21.01 23.85 33.02
N GLN A 528 -22.31 23.91 32.72
CA GLN A 528 -23.36 24.17 33.72
C GLN A 528 -23.44 23.07 34.78
N VAL A 529 -23.35 21.80 34.38
CA VAL A 529 -23.35 20.66 35.32
C VAL A 529 -22.16 20.69 36.30
N ARG A 530 -21.04 21.37 35.95
CA ARG A 530 -19.90 21.53 36.85
C ARG A 530 -20.04 22.68 37.86
N GLN A 531 -20.93 23.65 37.62
CA GLN A 531 -21.13 24.79 38.53
C GLN A 531 -22.19 24.54 39.62
N GLU A 532 -23.02 23.50 39.48
CA GLU A 532 -24.09 23.14 40.43
C GLU A 532 -23.82 21.83 41.22
N ALA A 533 -22.55 21.42 41.32
CA ALA A 533 -22.15 20.15 41.94
C ALA A 533 -22.08 20.15 43.48
N ASP A 534 -22.98 20.89 44.15
CA ASP A 534 -23.22 20.71 45.59
C ASP A 534 -24.71 20.55 45.90
N LEU A 535 -25.07 19.29 46.20
CA LEU A 535 -26.21 18.86 47.03
C LEU A 535 -27.62 18.79 46.41
N LEU A 536 -27.83 18.09 45.27
CA LEU A 536 -29.15 17.51 45.00
C LEU A 536 -29.12 16.08 44.41
N PRO A 537 -30.17 15.26 44.64
CA PRO A 537 -30.21 13.85 44.31
C PRO A 537 -30.38 13.61 42.81
N PHE A 538 -29.75 12.54 42.34
CA PHE A 538 -29.53 12.06 40.97
C PHE A 538 -30.77 11.77 40.07
N ASP A 539 -31.94 12.35 40.33
CA ASP A 539 -33.19 12.01 39.61
C ASP A 539 -33.51 12.89 38.38
N GLU A 540 -32.67 13.86 38.00
CA GLU A 540 -32.96 14.83 36.93
C GLU A 540 -32.06 14.66 35.68
N LEU A 541 -31.96 13.43 35.15
CA LEU A 541 -31.20 13.10 33.93
C LEU A 541 -32.04 13.12 32.63
N GLU A 542 -33.30 13.56 32.69
CA GLU A 542 -34.17 13.71 31.52
C GLU A 542 -33.55 14.59 30.39
N PRO A 543 -32.95 15.77 30.68
CA PRO A 543 -32.39 16.63 29.62
C PRO A 543 -31.23 15.97 28.86
N VAL A 544 -30.39 15.18 29.55
CA VAL A 544 -29.28 14.46 28.93
C VAL A 544 -29.80 13.32 28.04
N LYS A 545 -30.86 12.63 28.48
CA LYS A 545 -31.49 11.56 27.71
C LYS A 545 -32.14 12.11 26.44
N GLU A 546 -32.76 13.29 26.52
CA GLU A 546 -33.32 14.00 25.36
C GLU A 546 -32.21 14.43 24.38
N ALA A 547 -31.12 15.03 24.88
CA ALA A 547 -29.96 15.40 24.07
C ALA A 547 -29.33 14.19 23.36
N MET A 548 -29.19 13.06 24.06
CA MET A 548 -28.69 11.80 23.49
C MET A 548 -29.62 11.21 22.43
N SER A 549 -30.94 11.30 22.64
CA SER A 549 -31.95 10.89 21.66
C SER A 549 -31.92 11.78 20.40
N HIS A 550 -31.73 13.09 20.58
CA HIS A 550 -31.55 14.03 19.46
C HIS A 550 -30.28 13.72 18.68
N LEU A 551 -29.15 13.49 19.37
CA LEU A 551 -27.90 13.10 18.76
C LEU A 551 -28.02 11.78 17.98
N GLU A 552 -28.74 10.79 18.51
CA GLU A 552 -28.99 9.52 17.82
C GLU A 552 -29.77 9.72 16.52
N LYS A 553 -30.84 10.54 16.54
CA LYS A 553 -31.63 10.88 15.35
C LYS A 553 -30.80 11.62 14.30
N GLU A 554 -29.98 12.58 14.73
CA GLU A 554 -29.04 13.31 13.86
C GLU A 554 -28.02 12.37 13.23
N THR A 555 -27.45 11.45 14.02
CA THR A 555 -26.47 10.46 13.53
C THR A 555 -27.10 9.49 12.52
N GLN A 556 -28.35 9.08 12.74
CA GLN A 556 -29.11 8.27 11.78
C GLN A 556 -29.41 9.06 10.48
N SER A 557 -29.79 10.33 10.60
CA SER A 557 -29.99 11.22 9.45
C SER A 557 -28.70 11.38 8.63
N LEU A 558 -27.56 11.61 9.29
CA LEU A 558 -26.25 11.69 8.67
C LEU A 558 -25.88 10.39 7.94
N SER A 559 -26.14 9.23 8.57
CA SER A 559 -25.91 7.93 7.93
C SER A 559 -26.73 7.76 6.64
N GLN A 560 -27.96 8.28 6.59
CA GLN A 560 -28.79 8.24 5.39
C GLN A 560 -28.24 9.19 4.30
N VAL A 561 -27.81 10.39 4.68
CA VAL A 561 -27.20 11.35 3.73
C VAL A 561 -25.91 10.77 3.13
N LEU A 562 -25.04 10.17 3.96
CA LEU A 562 -23.82 9.51 3.48
C LEU A 562 -24.13 8.37 2.51
N GLN A 563 -25.19 7.59 2.77
CA GLN A 563 -25.61 6.54 1.84
C GLN A 563 -26.06 7.11 0.50
N VAL A 564 -26.84 8.20 0.49
CA VAL A 564 -27.26 8.89 -0.74
C VAL A 564 -26.06 9.49 -1.48
N MET A 565 -25.09 10.05 -0.74
CA MET A 565 -23.85 10.57 -1.34
C MET A 565 -23.03 9.46 -1.98
N LEU A 566 -22.90 8.29 -1.35
CA LEU A 566 -22.18 7.14 -1.90
C LEU A 566 -22.84 6.64 -3.19
N VAL A 567 -24.17 6.53 -3.22
CA VAL A 567 -24.91 6.15 -4.44
C VAL A 567 -24.71 7.18 -5.56
N LYS A 568 -24.81 8.47 -5.25
CA LYS A 568 -24.54 9.53 -6.24
C LYS A 568 -23.09 9.54 -6.73
N GLN A 569 -22.14 9.21 -5.87
CA GLN A 569 -20.73 9.08 -6.25
C GLN A 569 -20.55 7.92 -7.24
N GLU A 570 -21.18 6.77 -6.99
CA GLU A 570 -21.15 5.62 -7.91
C GLU A 570 -21.79 5.96 -9.27
N GLU A 571 -22.90 6.71 -9.28
CA GLU A 571 -23.53 7.21 -10.51
C GLU A 571 -22.61 8.18 -11.29
N ARG A 572 -21.87 9.04 -10.59
CA ARG A 572 -20.87 9.95 -11.19
C ARG A 572 -19.70 9.20 -11.76
N ASP A 573 -19.15 8.23 -11.02
CA ASP A 573 -18.02 7.41 -11.48
C ASP A 573 -18.42 6.62 -12.74
N THR A 574 -19.64 6.08 -12.77
CA THR A 574 -20.21 5.42 -13.96
C THR A 574 -20.37 6.39 -15.14
N SER A 575 -20.72 7.66 -14.86
CA SER A 575 -20.86 8.69 -15.90
C SER A 575 -19.50 9.15 -16.44
N LEU A 576 -18.48 9.22 -15.59
CA LEU A 576 -17.09 9.49 -15.99
C LEU A 576 -16.51 8.36 -16.83
N GLU A 577 -16.76 7.09 -16.48
CA GLU A 577 -16.35 5.95 -17.28
C GLU A 577 -17.00 5.97 -18.68
N LYS A 578 -18.30 6.30 -18.74
CA LYS A 578 -18.99 6.52 -20.03
C LYS A 578 -18.36 7.66 -20.83
N LEU A 579 -17.99 8.76 -20.18
CA LEU A 579 -17.32 9.87 -20.86
C LEU A 579 -15.93 9.47 -21.38
N GLU A 580 -15.15 8.73 -20.59
CA GLU A 580 -13.83 8.24 -20.99
C GLU A 580 -13.93 7.33 -22.22
N THR A 581 -14.91 6.42 -22.24
CA THR A 581 -15.17 5.57 -23.42
C THR A 581 -15.57 6.37 -24.66
N GLN A 582 -16.39 7.42 -24.52
CA GLN A 582 -16.75 8.32 -25.63
C GLN A 582 -15.52 9.07 -26.17
N ILE A 583 -14.66 9.59 -25.29
CA ILE A 583 -13.42 10.27 -25.69
C ILE A 583 -12.49 9.30 -26.43
N CYS A 584 -12.35 8.07 -25.95
CA CYS A 584 -11.55 7.04 -26.62
C CYS A 584 -12.08 6.72 -28.02
N GLN A 585 -13.41 6.61 -28.16
CA GLN A 585 -14.03 6.38 -29.47
C GLN A 585 -13.77 7.53 -30.43
N LEU A 586 -13.97 8.78 -30.01
CA LEU A 586 -13.68 9.97 -30.84
C LEU A 586 -12.21 10.07 -31.26
N GLN A 587 -11.27 9.71 -30.37
CA GLN A 587 -9.86 9.66 -30.70
C GLN A 587 -9.54 8.59 -31.75
N SER A 588 -10.15 7.39 -31.63
CA SER A 588 -9.98 6.31 -32.60
C SER A 588 -10.53 6.67 -33.98
N GLU A 589 -11.70 7.32 -34.05
CA GLU A 589 -12.30 7.78 -35.31
C GLU A 589 -11.42 8.85 -35.98
N LYS A 590 -10.83 9.76 -35.19
CA LYS A 590 -9.89 10.78 -35.69
C LYS A 590 -8.62 10.17 -36.28
N ASP A 591 -8.09 9.10 -35.69
CA ASP A 591 -6.91 8.41 -36.20
C ASP A 591 -7.20 7.60 -37.47
N ASP A 592 -8.41 7.02 -37.59
CA ASP A 592 -8.87 6.36 -38.81
C ASP A 592 -9.01 7.33 -40.00
N VAL A 593 -9.45 8.57 -39.75
CA VAL A 593 -9.52 9.62 -40.77
C VAL A 593 -8.12 10.05 -41.22
N LYS A 594 -7.16 10.18 -40.30
CA LYS A 594 -5.76 10.48 -40.64
C LYS A 594 -5.11 9.37 -41.46
N ASN A 595 -5.39 8.11 -41.14
CA ASN A 595 -4.81 6.96 -41.84
C ASN A 595 -5.39 6.75 -43.25
N LYS A 596 -6.63 7.18 -43.52
CA LYS A 596 -7.22 7.16 -44.87
C LYS A 596 -6.64 8.21 -45.83
N GLY A 597 -5.92 9.21 -45.34
CA GLY A 597 -5.14 10.16 -46.16
C GLY A 597 -3.83 9.59 -46.75
N GLY A 598 -3.40 8.40 -46.30
CA GLY A 598 -2.11 7.82 -46.68
C GLY A 598 -2.04 7.29 -48.12
N PHE A 599 -3.17 7.00 -48.77
CA PHE A 599 -3.16 6.50 -50.15
C PHE A 599 -2.86 7.61 -51.17
N TRP A 600 -3.41 8.82 -50.98
CA TRP A 600 -3.20 9.94 -51.90
C TRP A 600 -1.84 10.63 -51.70
N ASN A 601 -1.32 10.70 -50.47
CA ASN A 601 0.01 11.27 -50.22
C ASN A 601 1.17 10.40 -50.77
N LYS A 602 0.96 9.09 -50.93
CA LYS A 602 1.94 8.18 -51.59
C LYS A 602 1.94 8.25 -53.12
N TRP A 603 1.00 8.96 -53.73
CA TRP A 603 0.94 9.11 -55.19
C TRP A 603 1.49 10.47 -55.67
N LEU A 604 1.67 11.43 -54.75
CA LEU A 604 2.19 12.78 -54.99
C LEU A 604 3.66 12.97 -54.55
N THR A 605 4.27 11.96 -53.97
CA THR A 605 5.73 11.84 -53.77
C THR A 605 6.23 10.63 -54.53
#